data_AF-A0A8J4RDM3-F1
#
_entry.id   AF-A0A8J4RDM3-F1
#
_cell.length_a   1.000
_cell.length_b   1.000
_cell.length_c   1.000
_cell.angle_alpha   90.00
_cell.angle_beta   90.00
_cell.angle_gamma   90.00
#
_symmetry.space_group_name_H-M   'P 1'
#
loop_
_entity.id
_entity.type
_entity.pdbx_description
1 polymer ?
#
loop_
_entity_poly.entity_id
_entity_poly.type
_entity_poly.pdbx_seq_one_letter_code
_entity_poly.pdbx_strand_id
1 'polypeptide(L)'
;MTLWEESYHVEYDTKVHQADQLIKIGMEEDCKVVSDPRFSKCQLALKEWDLIMVDAPTGYHDNAPGRMSAIYTAGLMARNREEGETNVFVHDVDRVVEDKFSKAFLCEGCLTEQEGRIRHFTLPSHRARLGRPFCP
;
A
#
# COMPACT_ATOMS: atom_id res chain seq x y z
N MET A 1 3.55 -5.51 -19.79
CA MET A 1 4.73 -5.03 -19.03
C MET A 1 4.19 -4.54 -17.70
N THR A 2 4.33 -5.37 -16.67
CA THR A 2 3.72 -5.14 -15.36
C THR A 2 4.75 -4.45 -14.48
N LEU A 3 4.51 -3.20 -14.10
CA LEU A 3 5.28 -2.50 -13.09
C LEU A 3 4.42 -2.44 -11.83
N TRP A 4 4.87 -3.14 -10.79
CA TRP A 4 4.37 -3.01 -9.42
C TRP A 4 5.47 -2.31 -8.63
N GLU A 5 5.17 -1.18 -8.03
CA GLU A 5 6.00 -0.62 -6.98
C GLU A 5 5.09 -0.36 -5.78
N GLU A 6 5.31 -1.14 -4.73
CA GLU A 6 4.71 -0.92 -3.42
C GLU A 6 5.89 -0.69 -2.47
N SER A 7 5.92 0.45 -1.79
CA SER A 7 6.96 0.74 -0.80
C SER A 7 6.31 1.05 0.52
N TYR A 8 6.85 0.44 1.57
CA TYR A 8 6.26 0.38 2.88
C TYR A 8 7.36 0.51 3.92
N HIS A 9 7.12 1.32 4.96
CA HIS A 9 7.98 1.34 6.13
C HIS A 9 7.52 0.20 7.07
N VAL A 10 8.47 -0.44 7.73
CA VAL A 10 8.30 -1.65 8.54
C VAL A 10 9.26 -1.55 9.69
N GLU A 11 8.90 -2.01 10.89
CA GLU A 11 9.88 -2.22 11.95
C GLU A 11 10.85 -3.34 11.54
N TYR A 12 12.06 -2.95 11.16
CA TYR A 12 13.08 -3.88 10.68
C TYR A 12 13.77 -4.60 11.85
N ASP A 13 13.23 -5.76 12.20
CA ASP A 13 13.90 -6.71 13.11
C ASP A 13 15.17 -7.28 12.49
N THR A 14 15.17 -7.42 11.16
CA THR A 14 16.34 -7.90 10.42
C THR A 14 17.43 -6.83 10.34
N LYS A 15 18.68 -7.28 10.38
CA LYS A 15 19.87 -6.43 10.27
C LYS A 15 20.60 -6.75 8.98
N VAL A 16 21.25 -5.74 8.40
CA VAL A 16 21.95 -5.86 7.11
C VAL A 16 22.97 -7.01 7.09
N HIS A 17 23.68 -7.24 8.20
CA HIS A 17 24.66 -8.33 8.29
C HIS A 17 24.03 -9.74 8.20
N GLN A 18 22.72 -9.87 8.33
CA GLN A 18 21.98 -11.14 8.22
C GLN A 18 21.56 -11.44 6.78
N ALA A 19 21.81 -10.56 5.81
CA ALA A 19 21.31 -10.68 4.43
C ALA A 19 21.59 -12.05 3.79
N ASP A 20 22.82 -12.54 3.87
CA ASP A 20 23.20 -13.84 3.30
C ASP A 20 22.46 -15.02 3.94
N GLN A 21 22.15 -14.92 5.25
CA GLN A 21 21.38 -15.92 5.96
C GLN A 21 19.90 -15.84 5.56
N LEU A 22 19.33 -14.63 5.46
CA LEU A 22 17.95 -14.42 5.07
C LEU A 22 17.66 -14.91 3.65
N ILE A 23 18.61 -14.78 2.72
CA ILE A 23 18.51 -15.39 1.37
C ILE A 23 18.33 -16.90 1.47
N LYS A 24 19.07 -17.59 2.36
CA LYS A 24 18.94 -19.03 2.54
C LYS A 24 17.56 -19.41 3.06
N ILE A 25 17.01 -18.66 4.03
CA ILE A 25 15.64 -18.89 4.48
C ILE A 25 14.63 -18.63 3.37
N GLY A 26 14.84 -17.62 2.53
CA GLY A 26 14.00 -17.37 1.35
C GLY A 26 13.93 -18.55 0.36
N MET A 27 14.87 -19.49 0.44
CA MET A 27 14.91 -20.72 -0.35
C MET A 27 14.30 -21.94 0.34
N GLU A 28 13.76 -21.80 1.56
CA GLU A 28 13.05 -22.87 2.27
C GLU A 28 11.61 -23.02 1.75
N GLU A 29 11.00 -24.18 1.98
CA GLU A 29 9.68 -24.53 1.43
C GLU A 29 8.59 -23.55 1.85
N ASP A 30 8.61 -23.08 3.10
CA ASP A 30 7.64 -22.10 3.61
C ASP A 30 7.72 -20.74 2.89
N CYS A 31 8.86 -20.42 2.26
CA CYS A 31 9.09 -19.18 1.52
C CYS A 31 8.92 -19.33 -0.01
N LYS A 32 8.78 -20.55 -0.53
CA LYS A 32 8.55 -20.80 -1.97
C LYS A 32 7.09 -20.67 -2.39
N VAL A 33 6.16 -20.76 -1.43
CA VAL A 33 4.72 -20.67 -1.72
C VAL A 33 4.29 -19.21 -1.80
N VAL A 34 3.98 -18.74 -3.00
CA VAL A 34 3.36 -17.43 -3.21
C VAL A 34 1.94 -17.48 -2.66
N SER A 35 1.70 -16.73 -1.58
CA SER A 35 0.42 -16.62 -0.89
C SER A 35 0.22 -15.20 -0.38
N ASP A 36 -0.98 -14.91 0.11
CA ASP A 36 -1.25 -13.64 0.79
C ASP A 36 -0.28 -13.46 1.97
N PRO A 37 0.50 -12.37 2.01
CA PRO A 37 1.50 -12.14 3.05
C PRO A 37 0.96 -12.23 4.48
N ARG A 38 -0.33 -11.93 4.68
CA ARG A 38 -1.01 -12.00 5.99
C ARG A 38 -1.04 -13.42 6.55
N PHE A 39 -1.04 -14.44 5.68
CA PHE A 39 -1.09 -15.86 6.03
C PHE A 39 0.21 -16.61 5.76
N SER A 40 1.24 -15.92 5.25
CA SER A 40 2.53 -16.54 4.97
C SER A 40 3.21 -17.00 6.27
N LYS A 41 3.81 -18.20 6.21
CA LYS A 41 4.65 -18.76 7.27
C LYS A 41 6.12 -18.38 7.11
N CYS A 42 6.50 -17.84 5.95
CA CYS A 42 7.85 -17.38 5.71
C CYS A 42 8.19 -16.23 6.65
N GLN A 43 9.28 -16.34 7.40
CA GLN A 43 9.73 -15.27 8.31
C GLN A 43 10.08 -13.96 7.60
N LEU A 44 10.26 -13.98 6.27
CA LEU A 44 10.53 -12.79 5.47
C LEU A 44 9.25 -12.03 5.08
N ALA A 45 8.06 -12.60 5.32
CA ALA A 45 6.81 -12.00 4.91
C ALA A 45 6.39 -10.86 5.83
N LEU A 46 6.12 -9.71 5.21
CA LEU A 46 5.60 -8.52 5.88
C LEU A 46 4.07 -8.51 5.79
N LYS A 47 3.41 -8.24 6.90
CA LYS A 47 1.94 -8.25 6.99
C LYS A 47 1.34 -6.85 7.01
N GLU A 48 2.16 -5.86 7.37
CA GLU A 48 1.79 -4.47 7.55
C GLU A 48 2.86 -3.55 6.98
N TRP A 49 2.49 -2.28 6.91
CA TRP A 49 2.78 -1.48 5.74
C TRP A 49 2.58 0.00 6.11
N ASP A 50 3.67 0.72 6.42
CA ASP A 50 3.62 2.12 6.89
C ASP A 50 3.49 3.16 5.77
N LEU A 51 3.90 2.83 4.55
CA LEU A 51 3.83 3.70 3.37
C LEU A 51 3.21 2.91 2.22
N ILE A 52 2.50 3.51 1.26
CA ILE A 52 2.08 2.87 0.00
C ILE A 52 2.20 3.92 -1.10
N MET A 53 2.89 3.61 -2.19
CA MET A 53 2.96 4.47 -3.39
C MET A 53 2.11 3.87 -4.51
N VAL A 54 1.20 4.66 -5.08
CA VAL A 54 0.37 4.27 -6.23
C VAL A 54 0.77 5.10 -7.44
N ASP A 55 1.60 4.51 -8.31
CA ASP A 55 2.20 5.22 -9.46
C ASP A 55 1.88 4.59 -10.84
N ALA A 56 1.63 3.28 -10.91
CA ALA A 56 1.37 2.55 -12.15
C ALA A 56 -0.10 2.08 -12.26
N PRO A 57 -0.63 1.81 -13.46
CA PRO A 57 0.02 1.78 -14.78
C PRO A 57 0.04 3.13 -15.50
N THR A 58 0.94 3.29 -16.48
CA THR A 58 0.99 4.45 -17.38
C THR A 58 0.00 4.27 -18.54
N GLY A 59 -0.86 5.26 -18.77
CA GLY A 59 -1.76 5.29 -19.94
C GLY A 59 -2.76 6.44 -19.82
N TYR A 60 -3.14 7.07 -20.94
CA TYR A 60 -4.05 8.22 -20.96
C TYR A 60 -5.04 8.07 -22.12
N HIS A 61 -5.89 7.06 -22.02
CA HIS A 61 -7.03 6.84 -22.93
C HIS A 61 -8.06 5.93 -22.25
N ASP A 62 -9.32 6.01 -22.67
CA ASP A 62 -10.44 5.32 -22.00
C ASP A 62 -10.29 3.80 -21.91
N ASN A 63 -9.57 3.20 -22.87
CA ASN A 63 -9.30 1.76 -22.89
C ASN A 63 -8.00 1.36 -22.17
N ALA A 64 -7.32 2.30 -21.50
CA ALA A 64 -6.10 2.00 -20.75
C ALA A 64 -6.46 1.39 -19.40
N PRO A 65 -5.65 0.45 -18.88
CA PRO A 65 -5.67 0.15 -17.46
C PRO A 65 -5.46 1.43 -16.64
N GLY A 66 -6.16 1.55 -15.50
CA GLY A 66 -6.00 2.69 -14.60
C GLY A 66 -5.90 2.28 -13.14
N ARG A 67 -5.74 3.28 -12.26
CA ARG A 67 -5.28 3.08 -10.87
C ARG A 67 -6.40 2.88 -9.84
N MET A 68 -7.66 2.85 -10.28
CA MET A 68 -8.84 2.81 -9.42
C MET A 68 -8.81 1.69 -8.37
N SER A 69 -8.54 0.45 -8.80
CA SER A 69 -8.43 -0.69 -7.88
C SER A 69 -7.21 -0.60 -6.97
N ALA A 70 -6.09 -0.07 -7.45
CA ALA A 70 -4.88 0.11 -6.65
C ALA A 70 -5.10 1.15 -5.53
N ILE A 71 -5.71 2.29 -5.86
CA ILE A 71 -6.09 3.33 -4.89
C ILE A 71 -7.04 2.76 -3.83
N TYR A 72 -8.09 2.04 -4.26
CA TYR A 72 -9.02 1.40 -3.33
C TYR A 72 -8.31 0.40 -2.40
N THR A 73 -7.47 -0.47 -2.96
CA THR A 73 -6.75 -1.49 -2.20
C THR A 73 -5.76 -0.87 -1.23
N ALA A 74 -5.04 0.19 -1.61
CA ALA A 74 -4.16 0.93 -0.70
C ALA A 74 -4.95 1.45 0.52
N GLY A 75 -6.11 2.05 0.28
CA GLY A 75 -7.01 2.49 1.34
C GLY A 75 -7.54 1.34 2.20
N LEU A 76 -7.86 0.20 1.59
CA LEU A 76 -8.32 -0.99 2.31
C LEU A 76 -7.21 -1.58 3.20
N MET A 77 -5.97 -1.64 2.70
CA MET A 77 -4.83 -2.17 3.43
C MET A 77 -4.44 -1.27 4.59
N ALA A 78 -4.32 0.04 4.35
CA ALA A 78 -4.04 1.04 5.39
C ALA A 78 -5.02 0.94 6.59
N ARG A 79 -6.31 0.80 6.31
CA ARG A 79 -7.34 0.72 7.37
C ARG A 79 -7.40 -0.64 8.07
N ASN A 80 -6.95 -1.71 7.41
CA ASN A 80 -6.90 -3.07 7.98
C ASN A 80 -5.65 -3.33 8.83
N ARG A 81 -4.72 -2.37 8.88
CA ARG A 81 -3.62 -2.38 9.84
C ARG A 81 -4.15 -2.57 11.26
N GLU A 82 -3.42 -3.30 12.10
CA GLU A 82 -3.76 -3.58 13.50
C GLU A 82 -3.84 -2.30 14.34
N GLU A 83 -2.80 -1.49 14.27
CA GLU A 83 -2.71 -0.22 15.00
C GLU A 83 -1.87 0.81 14.22
N GLY A 84 -1.98 2.08 14.57
CA GLY A 84 -1.24 3.17 13.94
C GLY A 84 -1.86 3.67 12.63
N GLU A 85 -1.00 4.20 11.77
CA GLU A 85 -1.38 4.90 10.54
C GLU A 85 -0.52 4.41 9.36
N THR A 86 -1.03 4.59 8.13
CA THR A 86 -0.31 4.30 6.90
C THR A 86 -0.32 5.54 6.01
N ASN A 87 0.84 5.92 5.50
CA ASN A 87 1.01 6.99 4.54
C ASN A 87 0.73 6.46 3.14
N VAL A 88 -0.17 7.10 2.39
CA VAL A 88 -0.46 6.71 1.01
C VAL A 88 -0.14 7.87 0.08
N PHE A 89 0.69 7.62 -0.92
CA PHE A 89 1.04 8.56 -1.96
C PHE A 89 0.42 8.12 -3.28
N VAL A 90 -0.26 9.03 -3.96
CA VAL A 90 -0.85 8.77 -5.28
C VAL A 90 -0.26 9.77 -6.26
N HIS A 91 0.28 9.27 -7.37
CA HIS A 91 0.79 10.10 -8.47
C HIS A 91 -0.26 10.29 -9.57
N ASP A 92 -0.03 11.26 -10.47
CA ASP A 92 -0.92 11.69 -11.56
C ASP A 92 -2.31 12.16 -11.06
N VAL A 93 -2.38 12.82 -9.89
CA VAL A 93 -3.66 13.30 -9.31
C VAL A 93 -4.25 14.53 -10.02
N ASP A 94 -3.54 15.08 -11.01
CA ASP A 94 -4.03 16.10 -11.94
C ASP A 94 -5.06 15.53 -12.93
N ARG A 95 -5.16 14.20 -13.02
CA ARG A 95 -6.16 13.50 -13.84
C ARG A 95 -7.48 13.33 -13.07
N VAL A 96 -8.59 13.49 -13.79
CA VAL A 96 -9.94 13.49 -13.21
C VAL A 96 -10.29 12.19 -12.48
N VAL A 97 -9.85 11.04 -13.00
CA VAL A 97 -10.16 9.74 -12.40
C VAL A 97 -9.38 9.54 -11.11
N GLU A 98 -8.07 9.77 -11.14
CA GLU A 98 -7.19 9.67 -9.97
C GLU A 98 -7.55 10.70 -8.89
N ASP A 99 -7.90 11.94 -9.25
CA ASP A 99 -8.37 12.95 -8.30
C ASP A 99 -9.62 12.46 -7.55
N LYS A 100 -10.62 11.99 -8.29
CA LYS A 100 -11.89 11.53 -7.74
C LYS A 100 -11.72 10.27 -6.89
N PHE A 101 -10.98 9.28 -7.38
CA PHE A 101 -10.78 8.02 -6.66
C PHE A 101 -9.94 8.19 -5.41
N SER A 102 -8.87 8.97 -5.45
CA SER A 102 -8.03 9.21 -4.28
C SER A 102 -8.82 9.90 -3.17
N LYS A 103 -9.57 10.97 -3.46
CA LYS A 103 -10.43 11.62 -2.45
C LYS A 103 -11.54 10.72 -1.93
N ALA A 104 -12.15 9.89 -2.77
CA ALA A 104 -13.25 9.02 -2.37
C ALA A 104 -12.80 7.85 -1.48
N PHE A 105 -11.63 7.26 -1.75
CA PHE A 105 -11.20 5.99 -1.10
C PHE A 105 -10.00 6.14 -0.18
N LEU A 106 -9.24 7.23 -0.28
CA LEU A 106 -8.26 7.63 0.73
C LEU A 106 -8.83 8.68 1.69
N CYS A 107 -10.06 9.14 1.43
CA CYS A 107 -10.80 10.19 2.12
C CYS A 107 -10.16 11.57 2.00
N GLU A 108 -10.94 12.54 1.52
CA GLU A 108 -10.51 13.93 1.46
C GLU A 108 -10.10 14.49 2.84
N GLY A 109 -10.74 14.03 3.93
CA GLY A 109 -10.35 14.40 5.30
C GLY A 109 -9.01 13.84 5.77
N CYS A 110 -8.42 12.86 5.07
CA CYS A 110 -7.10 12.30 5.35
C CYS A 110 -6.02 12.85 4.40
N LEU A 111 -6.36 13.79 3.52
CA LEU A 111 -5.41 14.47 2.64
C LEU A 111 -4.53 15.40 3.48
N THR A 112 -3.22 15.14 3.49
CA THR A 112 -2.23 15.93 4.23
C THR A 112 -1.60 16.99 3.36
N GLU A 113 -1.13 16.61 2.16
CA GLU A 113 -0.37 17.49 1.27
C GLU A 113 -0.55 17.09 -0.20
N GLN A 114 -0.37 18.05 -1.11
CA GLN A 114 -0.21 17.80 -2.53
C GLN A 114 0.94 18.65 -3.08
N GLU A 115 1.95 17.99 -3.63
CA GLU A 115 3.11 18.61 -4.27
C GLU A 115 3.16 18.20 -5.74
N GLY A 116 3.02 19.16 -6.64
CA GLY A 116 2.87 18.91 -8.07
C GLY A 116 1.75 17.91 -8.39
N ARG A 117 2.13 16.76 -8.97
CA ARG A 117 1.22 15.66 -9.38
C ARG A 117 1.10 14.54 -8.34
N ILE A 118 1.69 14.70 -7.16
CA ILE A 118 1.67 13.69 -6.10
C ILE A 118 0.83 14.21 -4.94
N ARG A 119 -0.02 13.33 -4.40
CA ARG A 119 -0.85 13.59 -3.23
C ARG A 119 -0.49 12.63 -2.11
N HIS A 120 -0.35 13.17 -0.90
CA HIS A 120 -0.08 12.44 0.33
C HIS A 120 -1.34 12.36 1.18
N PHE A 121 -1.61 11.18 1.72
CA PHE A 121 -2.65 10.92 2.70
C PHE A 121 -2.06 10.19 3.91
N THR A 122 -2.61 10.45 5.10
CA THR A 122 -2.32 9.67 6.30
C THR A 122 -3.60 8.99 6.78
N LEU A 123 -3.66 7.66 6.65
CA LEU A 123 -4.86 6.88 6.93
C LEU A 123 -4.72 6.15 8.27
N PRO A 124 -5.65 6.34 9.22
CA PRO A 124 -5.63 5.61 10.48
C PRO A 124 -6.15 4.18 10.33
N SER A 125 -5.68 3.27 11.19
CA SER A 125 -6.29 1.96 11.36
C SER A 125 -7.76 2.09 11.80
N HIS A 126 -8.61 1.27 11.19
CA HIS A 126 -10.01 1.09 11.61
C HIS A 126 -10.21 -0.22 12.37
N ARG A 127 -9.22 -1.12 12.38
CA ARG A 127 -9.35 -2.47 12.98
C ARG A 127 -9.58 -2.42 14.50
N ALA A 128 -9.00 -1.43 15.17
CA ALA A 128 -9.20 -1.21 16.61
C ALA A 128 -10.62 -0.71 16.98
N ARG A 129 -11.46 -0.28 16.01
CA ARG A 129 -12.79 0.30 16.27
C ARG A 129 -13.83 -0.22 15.27
N LEU A 130 -14.52 -1.30 15.64
CA LEU A 130 -15.59 -1.90 14.84
C LEU A 130 -16.68 -0.90 14.44
N GLY A 131 -17.17 -0.99 13.20
CA GLY A 131 -18.31 -0.21 12.71
C GLY A 131 -17.99 1.18 12.17
N ARG A 132 -16.71 1.57 12.07
CA ARG A 132 -16.35 2.81 11.36
C ARG A 132 -16.61 2.70 9.85
N PRO A 133 -17.22 3.71 9.21
CA PRO A 133 -17.31 3.75 7.77
C PRO A 133 -15.92 3.84 7.15
N PHE A 134 -15.80 3.54 5.85
CA PHE A 134 -14.53 3.60 5.14
C PHE A 134 -13.93 5.01 5.17
N CYS A 135 -14.78 6.04 5.00
CA CYS A 135 -14.45 7.43 5.30
C CYS A 135 -15.29 7.92 6.47
N PRO A 136 -14.69 8.23 7.64
CA PRO A 136 -15.37 8.81 8.78
C PRO A 136 -15.70 10.29 8.61
#